data_AF-A0A9D6EJ32-F1
#
_entry.id   AF-A0A9D6EJ32-F1
#
_cell.length_a   1.000
_cell.length_b   1.000
_cell.length_c   1.000
_cell.angle_alpha   90.00
_cell.angle_beta   90.00
_cell.angle_gamma   90.00
#
_symmetry.space_group_name_H-M   'P 1'
#
loop_
_entity.id
_entity.type
_entity.pdbx_description
1 polymer ?
#
loop_
_entity_poly.entity_id
_entity_poly.type
_entity_poly.pdbx_seq_one_letter_code
_entity_poly.pdbx_strand_id
1 'polypeptide(L)'
;MGYNKDEKGCRRMTEHAYREFEASALYCARCRRAVAVRKKLLLILPTGAQYDYVCQECGSPVGSKLDQDPTEFRRTARAAGPPPLPTGPPRRRPL
;
A
#
# COMPACT_ATOMS: atom_id res chain seq x y z
N MET A 1 8.83 -55.31 1.05
CA MET A 1 7.70 -54.99 1.96
C MET A 1 6.94 -53.82 1.38
N GLY A 2 5.65 -53.99 1.13
CA GLY A 2 4.76 -52.91 0.73
C GLY A 2 4.08 -52.27 1.95
N TYR A 3 3.71 -51.01 1.80
CA TYR A 3 2.60 -50.42 2.54
C TYR A 3 1.82 -49.53 1.58
N ASN A 4 0.65 -50.02 1.19
CA ASN A 4 -0.48 -49.22 0.73
C ASN A 4 -1.19 -48.64 1.97
N LYS A 5 -1.74 -47.42 1.89
CA LYS A 5 -3.10 -47.04 2.39
C LYS A 5 -3.33 -45.51 2.50
N ASP A 6 -4.30 -45.05 1.71
CA ASP A 6 -5.45 -44.23 2.11
C ASP A 6 -5.30 -42.71 2.38
N GLU A 7 -5.41 -41.92 1.30
CA GLU A 7 -6.48 -40.94 1.00
C GLU A 7 -7.26 -40.18 2.11
N LYS A 8 -6.66 -39.73 3.23
CA LYS A 8 -7.44 -38.97 4.23
C LYS A 8 -6.90 -37.58 4.58
N GLY A 9 -7.55 -36.58 3.98
CA GLY A 9 -8.20 -35.51 4.76
C GLY A 9 -7.44 -34.20 4.97
N CYS A 10 -8.06 -33.11 4.50
CA CYS A 10 -7.71 -31.70 4.72
C CYS A 10 -6.38 -31.24 4.09
N ARG A 11 -6.50 -30.72 2.85
CA ARG A 11 -5.44 -29.90 2.24
C ARG A 11 -5.05 -28.84 3.25
N ARG A 12 -3.79 -28.83 3.70
CA ARG A 12 -3.19 -27.72 4.46
C ARG A 12 -3.40 -26.45 3.65
N MET A 13 -4.46 -25.71 3.96
CA MET A 13 -4.72 -24.41 3.38
C MET A 13 -3.60 -23.53 3.92
N THR A 14 -2.69 -23.15 3.03
CA THR A 14 -1.50 -22.36 3.35
C THR A 14 -1.92 -21.15 4.19
N GLU A 15 -1.37 -21.00 5.40
CA GLU A 15 -1.62 -19.90 6.36
C GLU A 15 -1.50 -18.49 5.75
N HIS A 16 -0.91 -18.39 4.55
CA HIS A 16 -0.71 -17.17 3.81
C HIS A 16 -1.95 -16.68 3.03
N ALA A 17 -3.01 -17.49 2.91
CA ALA A 17 -4.17 -17.16 2.06
C ALA A 17 -5.03 -15.99 2.58
N TYR A 18 -4.81 -15.53 3.81
CA TYR A 18 -5.62 -14.49 4.48
C TYR A 18 -4.79 -13.29 4.96
N ARG A 19 -3.59 -13.08 4.43
CA ARG A 19 -2.60 -12.16 5.03
C ARG A 19 -3.05 -10.71 5.13
N GLU A 20 -3.87 -10.21 4.21
CA GLU A 20 -4.39 -8.84 4.29
C GLU A 20 -5.83 -8.76 3.78
N PHE A 21 -6.73 -8.25 4.63
CA PHE A 21 -8.10 -7.91 4.26
C PHE A 21 -8.17 -6.42 3.92
N GLU A 22 -8.64 -6.11 2.71
CA GLU A 22 -8.98 -4.75 2.30
C GLU A 22 -10.49 -4.56 2.32
N ALA A 23 -10.93 -3.35 2.70
CA ALA A 23 -12.34 -2.99 2.64
C ALA A 23 -12.76 -2.78 1.18
N SER A 24 -13.57 -3.70 0.63
CA SER A 24 -14.11 -3.58 -0.73
C SER A 24 -15.32 -2.64 -0.80
N ALA A 25 -16.07 -2.51 0.29
CA ALA A 25 -17.21 -1.60 0.42
C ALA A 25 -17.21 -0.88 1.77
N LEU A 26 -17.56 0.40 1.76
CA LEU A 26 -17.76 1.22 2.96
C LEU A 26 -19.05 2.02 2.84
N TYR A 27 -19.59 2.43 3.99
CA TYR A 27 -20.74 3.32 4.00
C TYR A 27 -20.31 4.74 3.60
N CYS A 28 -21.00 5.32 2.61
CA CYS A 28 -20.80 6.71 2.24
C CYS A 28 -21.92 7.58 2.83
N ALA A 29 -21.57 8.58 3.65
CA ALA A 29 -22.53 9.53 4.22
C ALA A 29 -23.27 10.36 3.15
N ARG A 30 -22.66 10.56 1.98
CA ARG A 30 -23.22 11.34 0.87
C ARG A 30 -24.22 10.55 0.03
N CYS A 31 -23.90 9.29 -0.28
CA CYS A 31 -24.79 8.37 -1.02
C CYS A 31 -25.78 7.63 -0.11
N ARG A 32 -25.57 7.68 1.21
CA ARG A 32 -26.38 7.01 2.26
C ARG A 32 -26.55 5.51 2.06
N ARG A 33 -25.55 4.87 1.45
CA ARG A 33 -25.55 3.43 1.17
C ARG A 33 -24.13 2.87 1.26
N ALA A 34 -24.03 1.55 1.43
CA ALA A 34 -22.77 0.84 1.24
C ALA A 34 -22.39 0.92 -0.24
N VAL A 35 -21.20 1.44 -0.51
CA VAL A 35 -20.68 1.65 -1.87
C VAL A 35 -19.33 0.97 -1.98
N ALA A 36 -19.02 0.49 -3.18
CA ALA A 36 -17.67 0.05 -3.50
C ALA A 36 -16.70 1.23 -3.32
N VAL A 37 -15.52 0.95 -2.79
CA VAL A 37 -14.47 1.96 -2.59
C VAL A 37 -13.28 1.70 -3.48
N ARG A 38 -12.51 2.75 -3.76
CA ARG A 38 -11.15 2.66 -4.34
C ARG A 38 -10.17 3.22 -3.33
N LYS A 39 -9.04 2.56 -3.19
CA LYS A 39 -7.91 3.00 -2.39
C LYS A 39 -7.07 3.96 -3.22
N LYS A 40 -6.87 5.18 -2.74
CA LYS A 40 -6.04 6.21 -3.39
C LYS A 40 -4.88 6.57 -2.48
N LEU A 41 -3.65 6.49 -3.00
CA LEU A 41 -2.46 6.89 -2.26
C LEU A 41 -2.50 8.40 -2.03
N LEU A 42 -2.46 8.80 -0.76
CA LEU A 42 -2.48 10.20 -0.35
C LEU A 42 -1.06 10.69 -0.04
N LEU A 43 -0.33 9.93 0.78
CA LEU A 43 0.98 10.34 1.28
C LEU A 43 1.91 9.13 1.41
N ILE A 44 3.18 9.33 1.06
CA ILE A 44 4.23 8.34 1.20
C ILE A 44 5.14 8.78 2.34
N LEU A 45 5.21 7.98 3.40
CA LEU A 45 6.05 8.22 4.56
C LEU A 45 7.20 7.19 4.62
N PRO A 46 8.33 7.49 5.28
CA PRO A 46 9.39 6.52 5.49
C PRO A 46 8.94 5.27 6.26
N THR A 47 7.94 5.41 7.13
CA THR A 47 7.37 4.33 7.96
C THR A 47 6.28 3.54 7.24
N GLY A 48 5.72 4.05 6.15
CA GLY A 48 4.55 3.44 5.52
C GLY A 48 3.85 4.35 4.51
N ALA A 49 2.74 3.88 3.95
CA ALA A 49 1.95 4.61 2.98
C ALA A 49 0.53 4.87 3.50
N GLN A 50 0.09 6.13 3.44
CA GLN A 50 -1.27 6.53 3.80
C GLN A 50 -2.15 6.57 2.55
N TYR A 51 -3.30 5.92 2.65
CA TYR A 51 -4.30 5.85 1.60
C TYR A 51 -5.64 6.34 2.09
N ASP A 52 -6.37 7.00 1.20
CA ASP A 52 -7.77 7.32 1.40
C ASP A 52 -8.65 6.35 0.63
N TYR A 53 -9.72 5.89 1.28
CA TYR A 53 -10.81 5.21 0.63
C TYR A 53 -11.79 6.23 0.10
N VAL A 54 -12.01 6.15 -1.21
CA VAL A 54 -12.88 7.08 -1.93
C VAL A 54 -14.08 6.31 -2.46
N CYS A 55 -15.27 6.87 -2.27
CA CYS A 55 -16.50 6.36 -2.86
C CYS A 55 -16.39 6.34 -4.39
N GLN A 56 -16.64 5.19 -5.02
CA GLN A 56 -16.59 5.08 -6.49
C GLN A 56 -17.69 5.89 -7.20
N GLU A 57 -18.82 6.15 -6.53
CA GLU A 57 -19.97 6.83 -7.12
C GLU A 57 -19.83 8.36 -7.05
N CYS A 58 -19.46 8.90 -5.88
CA CYS A 58 -19.49 10.34 -5.63
C CYS A 58 -18.12 10.97 -5.34
N GLY A 59 -17.05 10.17 -5.24
CA GLY A 59 -15.70 10.66 -5.01
C GLY A 59 -15.43 11.22 -3.61
N SER A 60 -16.35 11.09 -2.65
CA SER A 60 -16.10 11.55 -1.28
C SER A 60 -15.13 10.62 -0.55
N PRO A 61 -14.21 11.15 0.28
CA PRO A 61 -13.42 10.33 1.19
C PRO A 61 -14.36 9.73 2.24
N VAL A 62 -14.31 8.40 2.40
CA VAL A 62 -15.15 7.65 3.34
C VAL A 62 -14.34 7.02 4.46
N GLY A 63 -13.01 6.98 4.33
CA GLY A 63 -12.10 6.49 5.35
C GLY A 63 -10.64 6.58 4.90
N SER A 64 -9.73 6.19 5.79
CA SER A 64 -8.29 6.18 5.53
C SER A 64 -7.65 4.91 6.09
N LYS A 65 -6.58 4.42 5.43
CA LYS A 65 -5.72 3.32 5.89
C LYS A 65 -4.27 3.78 5.90
N LEU A 66 -3.52 3.38 6.92
CA LEU A 66 -2.06 3.52 6.95
C LEU A 66 -1.44 2.13 6.85
N ASP A 67 -0.81 1.82 5.72
CA ASP A 67 -0.04 0.58 5.56
C ASP A 67 1.36 0.81 6.09
N GLN A 68 1.83 -0.05 6.99
CA GLN A 68 3.20 0.01 7.55
C GLN A 68 4.26 -0.53 6.59
N ASP A 69 3.95 -0.61 5.29
CA ASP A 69 4.86 -1.09 4.28
C ASP A 69 5.60 0.10 3.61
N PRO A 70 6.94 0.19 3.76
CA PRO A 70 7.73 1.28 3.19
C PRO A 70 8.09 1.07 1.71
N THR A 71 7.50 0.09 1.01
CA THR A 71 7.86 -0.21 -0.38
C THR A 71 7.59 0.98 -1.29
N GLU A 72 6.46 1.66 -1.13
CA GLU A 72 6.11 2.86 -1.90
C GLU A 72 7.11 4.00 -1.69
N PHE A 73 7.61 4.16 -0.46
CA PHE A 73 8.68 5.11 -0.15
C PHE A 73 9.96 4.75 -0.89
N ARG A 74 10.39 3.49 -0.82
CA ARG A 74 11.60 3.03 -1.52
C ARG A 74 11.48 3.20 -3.03
N ARG A 75 10.31 2.92 -3.62
CA ARG A 75 10.05 3.09 -5.06
C ARG A 75 10.18 4.55 -5.47
N THR A 76 9.49 5.43 -4.75
CA THR A 76 9.46 6.88 -5.09
C THR A 76 10.81 7.55 -4.80
N ALA A 77 11.45 7.24 -3.67
CA ALA A 77 12.76 7.79 -3.32
C ALA A 77 13.85 7.37 -4.32
N ARG A 78 13.78 6.15 -4.87
CA ARG A 78 14.72 5.69 -5.91
C ARG A 78 14.52 6.43 -7.24
N ALA A 79 13.28 6.73 -7.61
CA ALA A 79 12.96 7.44 -8.85
C ALA A 79 13.51 8.88 -8.86
N ALA A 80 13.67 9.51 -7.70
CA ALA A 80 14.23 10.85 -7.60
C ALA A 80 15.73 10.91 -7.99
N GLY A 81 16.45 9.79 -8.00
CA GLY A 81 17.90 9.75 -8.18
C GLY A 81 18.66 10.48 -7.07
N PRO A 82 20.00 10.35 -7.01
CA PRO A 82 20.79 11.28 -6.21
C PRO A 82 20.61 12.70 -6.76
N PRO A 83 20.54 13.74 -5.90
CA PRO A 83 20.51 15.11 -6.39
C PRO A 83 21.74 15.35 -7.29
N PRO A 84 21.61 16.13 -8.39
CA PRO A 84 22.75 16.42 -9.24
C PRO A 84 23.86 17.04 -8.39
N LEU A 85 25.05 16.45 -8.47
CA LEU A 85 26.24 16.98 -7.80
C LEU A 85 26.47 18.43 -8.26
N PRO A 86 26.92 19.33 -7.38
CA PRO A 86 27.30 20.66 -7.79
C PRO A 86 28.45 20.56 -8.80
N THR A 87 28.19 20.90 -10.06
CA THR A 87 29.18 20.88 -11.16
C THR A 87 30.10 22.11 -11.17
N GLY A 88 29.97 22.99 -10.17
CA GLY A 88 30.72 24.25 -10.09
C GLY A 88 31.93 24.18 -9.17
N PRO A 89 33.05 24.85 -9.50
CA PRO A 89 34.16 25.01 -8.57
C PRO A 89 33.74 25.82 -7.33
N PRO A 90 34.33 25.56 -6.14
CA PRO A 90 34.03 26.31 -4.94
C PRO A 90 34.39 27.79 -5.14
N ARG A 91 33.42 28.70 -4.98
CA ARG A 91 33.67 30.14 -4.99
C ARG A 91 34.53 30.48 -3.77
N ARG A 92 35.79 30.86 -3.99
CA ARG A 92 36.65 31.41 -2.93
C ARG A 92 36.00 32.69 -2.43
N ARG A 93 35.69 32.72 -1.14
CA ARG A 93 35.18 33.91 -0.45
C ARG A 93 36.38 34.85 -0.21
N PRO A 94 36.35 36.10 -0.66
CA PRO A 94 37.42 37.05 -0.34
C PRO A 94 37.37 37.38 1.16
N LEU A 95 38.57 37.51 1.75
CA LEU A 95 38.81 37.91 3.15
C LEU A 95 38.55 39.41 3.35
#